data_AF-A0A0B8PA09-F1
#
_entry.id   AF-A0A0B8PA09-F1
#
_cell.length_a   1.000
_cell.length_b   1.000
_cell.length_c   1.000
_cell.angle_alpha   90.00
_cell.angle_beta   90.00
_cell.angle_gamma   90.00
#
_symmetry.space_group_name_H-M   'P 1'
#
loop_
_entity.id
_entity.type
_entity.pdbx_description
1 polymer ?
#
loop_
_entity_poly.entity_id
_entity_poly.type
_entity_poly.pdbx_seq_one_letter_code
_entity_poly.pdbx_strand_id
1 'polypeptide(L)'
;MFATTGKKWWRFLSGDFRRCKATFAGLRKNGLSGDVDEWLSSIDAIQTLKSEQNNFIDSAQQAVRVIGENFRNHNTDWQGLLAPLEWIHATYQGIASKSLDANLVCYLERQEFTVSQEQLTSLNNQIERRDEALAQLASELALEAIAFSESISSLETLDALESDLDNLYELVRFNRISEKLSIQGLDAWAVMARAWDDKPELLATAFIYRYHSQLVSEVYEKELAIKEFDRVEHEKSIERFRSIDKQLFSFAQEELVEDLYKRLPNPSARGEVETLRREFNKKRRHLPIRRLLNSSGRAIQQIKPVFMMSPMSIATYLEPGSIEFDLVIFDEASQVKVADGLGAILRGKQVIVVGDTKQMPPTNFFGRQFTLDGEEAELSLTADIESILGMFLASGTPERMLKWHYRSVMSL
;
A
#
# COMPACT_ATOMS: atom_id res chain seq x y z
N MET A 1 38.16 -53.23 32.80
CA MET A 1 38.13 -54.66 33.17
C MET A 1 36.76 -55.29 33.01
N PHE A 2 35.69 -54.78 33.64
CA PHE A 2 34.33 -55.31 33.40
C PHE A 2 33.89 -55.17 31.93
N ALA A 3 34.18 -54.03 31.28
CA ALA A 3 33.86 -53.78 29.87
C ALA A 3 34.69 -54.62 28.87
N THR A 4 35.94 -54.95 29.22
CA THR A 4 36.91 -55.58 28.31
C THR A 4 36.98 -57.10 28.46
N THR A 5 36.94 -57.61 29.69
CA THR A 5 37.12 -59.04 30.02
C THR A 5 35.82 -59.69 30.47
N GLY A 6 34.85 -58.90 30.95
CA GLY A 6 33.61 -59.40 31.55
C GLY A 6 32.58 -59.96 30.57
N LYS A 7 32.70 -59.69 29.27
CA LYS A 7 31.84 -60.28 28.21
C LYS A 7 32.43 -61.54 27.56
N LYS A 8 33.66 -61.95 27.91
CA LYS A 8 34.34 -63.10 27.30
C LYS A 8 34.05 -64.39 28.08
N TRP A 9 33.89 -65.52 27.39
CA TRP A 9 33.55 -66.80 28.03
C TRP A 9 34.61 -67.29 29.04
N TRP A 10 35.88 -66.90 28.84
CA TRP A 10 37.01 -67.25 29.73
C TRP A 10 37.21 -66.28 30.91
N ARG A 11 36.26 -65.39 31.19
CA ARG A 11 36.37 -64.36 32.26
C ARG A 11 36.74 -64.89 33.64
N PHE A 12 36.38 -66.12 33.98
CA PHE A 12 36.68 -66.76 35.26
C PHE A 12 38.17 -67.16 35.42
N LEU A 13 38.90 -67.31 34.32
CA LEU A 13 40.33 -67.65 34.33
C LEU A 13 41.22 -66.42 34.56
N SER A 14 40.71 -65.21 34.29
CA SER A 14 41.44 -63.96 34.55
C SER A 14 41.52 -63.67 36.05
N GLY A 15 42.74 -63.62 36.59
CA GLY A 15 43.00 -63.21 37.97
C GLY A 15 42.57 -61.76 38.24
N ASP A 16 42.78 -60.87 37.26
CA ASP A 16 42.42 -59.46 37.38
C ASP A 16 40.90 -59.25 37.39
N PHE A 17 40.13 -60.02 36.61
CA PHE A 17 38.66 -59.95 36.66
C PHE A 17 38.11 -60.37 38.03
N ARG A 18 38.66 -61.44 38.62
CA ARG A 18 38.29 -61.88 39.97
C ARG A 18 38.64 -60.84 41.04
N ARG A 19 39.80 -60.19 40.91
CA ARG A 19 40.22 -59.10 41.81
C ARG A 19 39.26 -57.91 41.69
N CYS A 20 38.97 -57.43 40.48
CA CYS A 20 38.01 -56.34 40.27
C CYS A 20 36.59 -56.67 40.76
N LYS A 21 36.11 -57.90 40.54
CA LYS A 21 34.81 -58.36 41.04
C LYS A 21 34.76 -58.34 42.57
N ALA A 22 35.80 -58.82 43.24
CA ALA A 22 35.90 -58.79 44.70
C ALA A 22 35.95 -57.36 45.25
N THR A 23 36.71 -56.46 44.61
CA THR A 23 36.78 -55.04 45.01
C THR A 23 35.42 -54.34 44.83
N PHE A 24 34.75 -54.54 43.70
CA PHE A 24 33.43 -53.93 43.46
C PHE A 24 32.35 -54.50 44.39
N ALA A 25 32.40 -55.80 44.69
CA ALA A 25 31.53 -56.42 45.69
C ALA A 25 31.74 -55.84 47.09
N GLY A 26 33.00 -55.56 47.48
CA GLY A 26 33.32 -54.96 48.78
C GLY A 26 32.89 -53.50 48.94
N LEU A 27 32.68 -52.78 47.83
CA LEU A 27 32.21 -51.39 47.83
C LEU A 27 30.68 -51.26 47.95
N ARG A 28 29.92 -52.34 47.77
CA ARG A 28 28.44 -52.33 47.91
C ARG A 28 28.04 -52.80 49.31
N LYS A 29 27.23 -52.00 50.01
CA LYS A 29 26.66 -52.36 51.32
C LYS A 29 25.84 -53.67 51.32
N ASN A 30 25.19 -54.00 50.21
CA ASN A 30 24.27 -55.15 50.11
C ASN A 30 24.82 -56.33 49.29
N GLY A 31 26.14 -56.39 49.07
CA GLY A 31 26.77 -57.42 48.24
C GLY A 31 26.56 -57.22 46.73
N LEU A 32 27.05 -58.17 45.93
CA LEU A 32 27.03 -58.09 44.48
C LEU A 32 25.93 -58.98 43.88
N SER A 33 24.86 -58.37 43.40
CA SER A 33 23.80 -59.01 42.59
C SER A 33 23.84 -58.52 41.14
N GLY A 34 23.34 -59.34 40.19
CA GLY A 34 23.25 -58.98 38.77
C GLY A 34 24.31 -59.60 37.85
N ASP A 35 24.22 -59.32 36.55
CA ASP A 35 25.25 -59.68 35.55
C ASP A 35 26.23 -58.50 35.31
N VAL A 36 27.31 -58.77 34.58
CA VAL A 36 28.39 -57.81 34.29
C VAL A 36 27.87 -56.52 33.65
N ASP A 37 26.85 -56.59 32.80
CA ASP A 37 26.25 -55.41 32.17
C ASP A 37 25.52 -54.51 33.20
N GLU A 38 24.86 -55.10 34.21
CA GLU A 38 24.25 -54.33 35.30
C GLU A 38 25.31 -53.69 36.20
N TRP A 39 26.43 -54.38 36.43
CA TRP A 39 27.57 -53.81 37.18
C TRP A 39 28.21 -52.66 36.43
N LEU A 40 28.35 -52.77 35.11
CA LEU A 40 28.84 -51.67 34.27
C LEU A 40 27.90 -50.48 34.31
N SER A 41 26.58 -50.69 34.16
CA SER A 41 25.61 -49.60 34.25
C SER A 41 25.64 -48.89 35.61
N SER A 42 25.86 -49.64 36.70
CA SER A 42 25.97 -49.08 38.05
C SER A 42 27.25 -48.26 38.22
N ILE A 43 28.36 -48.71 37.62
CA ILE A 43 29.64 -47.98 37.64
C ILE A 43 29.54 -46.72 36.78
N ASP A 44 28.93 -46.82 35.60
CA ASP A 44 28.70 -45.69 34.71
C ASP A 44 27.79 -44.65 35.39
N ALA A 45 26.71 -45.07 36.05
CA ALA A 45 25.85 -44.17 36.82
C ALA A 45 26.60 -43.44 37.96
N ILE A 46 27.52 -44.12 38.65
CA ILE A 46 28.38 -43.49 39.68
C ILE A 46 29.35 -42.49 39.04
N GLN A 47 29.89 -42.80 37.86
CA GLN A 47 30.74 -41.88 37.11
C GLN A 47 29.96 -40.65 36.63
N THR A 48 28.74 -40.84 36.13
CA THR A 48 27.83 -39.77 35.74
C THR A 48 27.52 -38.87 36.93
N LEU A 49 27.13 -39.45 38.07
CA LEU A 49 26.83 -38.69 39.29
C LEU A 49 28.05 -37.88 39.78
N LYS A 50 29.26 -38.45 39.69
CA LYS A 50 30.49 -37.72 40.02
C LYS A 50 30.77 -36.59 39.03
N SER A 51 30.50 -36.79 37.75
CA SER A 51 30.67 -35.74 36.72
C SER A 51 29.67 -34.61 36.90
N GLU A 52 28.40 -34.92 37.21
CA GLU A 52 27.35 -33.93 37.46
C GLU A 52 27.62 -33.13 38.73
N GLN A 53 28.14 -33.78 39.79
CA GLN A 53 28.58 -33.08 41.00
C GLN A 53 29.71 -32.09 40.72
N ASN A 54 30.71 -32.49 39.94
CA ASN A 54 31.79 -31.58 39.56
C ASN A 54 31.28 -30.42 38.70
N ASN A 55 30.41 -30.70 37.72
CA ASN A 55 29.79 -29.67 36.88
C ASN A 55 28.94 -28.69 37.70
N PHE A 56 28.23 -29.17 38.73
CA PHE A 56 27.49 -28.30 39.64
C PHE A 56 28.43 -27.41 40.46
N ILE A 57 29.51 -27.96 41.01
CA ILE A 57 30.51 -27.18 41.75
C ILE A 57 31.16 -26.13 40.85
N ASP A 58 31.47 -26.47 39.60
CA ASP A 58 32.08 -25.56 38.63
C ASP A 58 31.12 -24.47 38.14
N SER A 59 29.85 -24.78 37.93
CA SER A 59 28.84 -23.79 37.53
C SER A 59 28.37 -22.91 38.69
N ALA A 60 28.37 -23.43 39.92
CA ALA A 60 27.89 -22.74 41.11
C ALA A 60 29.03 -22.29 42.05
N GLN A 61 30.24 -22.03 41.52
CA GLN A 61 31.41 -21.68 42.33
C GLN A 61 31.17 -20.50 43.28
N GLN A 62 30.40 -19.49 42.86
CA GLN A 62 30.05 -18.36 43.72
C GLN A 62 29.11 -18.77 44.86
N ALA A 63 28.07 -19.57 44.57
CA ALA A 63 27.15 -20.05 45.59
C ALA A 63 27.86 -20.98 46.60
N VAL A 64 28.74 -21.87 46.12
CA VAL A 64 29.55 -22.75 46.99
C VAL A 64 30.52 -21.94 47.86
N ARG A 65 31.13 -20.87 47.32
CA ARG A 65 31.98 -19.96 48.12
C ARG A 65 31.19 -19.23 49.21
N VAL A 66 29.96 -18.81 48.91
CA VAL A 66 29.10 -18.09 49.86
C VAL A 66 28.60 -19.02 50.97
N ILE A 67 28.21 -20.25 50.63
CA ILE A 67 27.69 -21.24 51.59
C ILE A 67 28.82 -21.84 52.45
N GLY A 68 30.05 -21.88 51.93
CA GLY A 68 31.26 -22.22 52.68
C GLY A 68 31.20 -23.61 53.34
N GLU A 69 31.47 -23.66 54.65
CA GLU A 69 31.53 -24.91 55.44
C GLU A 69 30.19 -25.68 55.51
N ASN A 70 29.08 -25.02 55.15
CA ASN A 70 27.75 -25.64 55.15
C ASN A 70 27.48 -26.46 53.88
N PHE A 71 28.31 -26.34 52.84
CA PHE A 71 28.18 -27.14 51.63
C PHE A 71 28.77 -28.54 51.85
N ARG A 72 27.91 -29.57 51.84
CA ARG A 72 28.26 -30.98 52.06
C ARG A 72 27.86 -31.86 50.88
N ASN A 73 28.05 -31.37 49.64
CA ASN A 73 27.62 -32.04 48.41
C ASN A 73 26.15 -32.52 48.50
N HIS A 74 25.91 -33.82 48.41
CA HIS A 74 24.57 -34.43 48.50
C HIS A 74 23.92 -34.36 49.89
N ASN A 75 24.70 -34.05 50.94
CA ASN A 75 24.20 -33.90 52.32
C ASN A 75 24.03 -32.42 52.72
N THR A 76 24.02 -31.50 51.75
CA THR A 76 23.78 -30.08 52.01
C THR A 76 22.31 -29.88 52.39
N ASP A 77 22.05 -29.28 53.55
CA ASP A 77 20.71 -28.88 53.97
C ASP A 77 20.31 -27.57 53.29
N TRP A 78 19.82 -27.68 52.06
CA TRP A 78 19.39 -26.53 51.27
C TRP A 78 18.22 -25.79 51.91
N GLN A 79 17.34 -26.49 52.64
CA GLN A 79 16.16 -25.89 53.24
C GLN A 79 16.53 -24.99 54.41
N GLY A 80 17.46 -25.42 55.26
CA GLY A 80 18.00 -24.59 56.36
C GLY A 80 18.78 -23.36 55.86
N LEU A 81 19.48 -23.47 54.73
CA LEU A 81 20.27 -22.38 54.15
C LEU A 81 19.43 -21.35 53.39
N LEU A 82 18.36 -21.78 52.72
CA LEU A 82 17.50 -20.89 51.94
C LEU A 82 16.51 -20.12 52.80
N ALA A 83 16.05 -20.67 53.93
CA ALA A 83 15.04 -20.03 54.77
C ALA A 83 15.39 -18.58 55.21
N PRO A 84 16.62 -18.26 55.66
CA PRO A 84 16.98 -16.87 55.97
C PRO A 84 17.02 -15.96 54.75
N LEU A 85 17.46 -16.47 53.60
CA LEU A 85 17.54 -15.71 52.34
C LEU A 85 16.15 -15.41 51.78
N GLU A 86 15.24 -16.39 51.84
CA GLU A 86 13.84 -16.22 51.49
C GLU A 86 13.18 -15.18 52.40
N TRP A 87 13.47 -15.21 53.71
CA TRP A 87 12.98 -14.19 54.64
C TRP A 87 13.51 -12.78 54.35
N ILE A 88 14.80 -12.63 54.04
CA ILE A 88 15.40 -11.34 53.63
C ILE A 88 14.74 -10.84 52.34
N HIS A 89 14.54 -11.72 51.36
CA HIS A 89 13.91 -11.36 50.09
C HIS A 89 12.44 -10.92 50.29
N ALA A 90 11.68 -11.66 51.08
CA ALA A 90 10.30 -11.31 51.44
C ALA A 90 10.23 -9.97 52.18
N THR A 91 11.19 -9.70 53.07
CA THR A 91 11.30 -8.42 53.79
C THR A 91 11.58 -7.26 52.84
N TYR A 92 12.50 -7.42 51.89
CA TYR A 92 12.85 -6.37 50.92
C TYR A 92 11.67 -6.05 50.00
N GLN A 93 10.95 -7.07 49.52
CA GLN A 93 9.71 -6.90 48.76
C GLN A 93 8.60 -6.25 49.62
N GLY A 94 8.52 -6.61 50.90
CA GLY A 94 7.61 -6.01 51.87
C GLY A 94 7.84 -4.51 52.03
N ILE A 95 9.09 -4.08 52.21
CA ILE A 95 9.46 -2.65 52.32
C ILE A 95 9.05 -1.88 51.05
N ALA A 96 9.36 -2.43 49.86
CA ALA A 96 8.99 -1.80 48.59
C ALA A 96 7.46 -1.68 48.39
N SER A 97 6.70 -2.62 48.97
CA SER A 97 5.22 -2.67 48.90
C SER A 97 4.52 -2.04 50.12
N LYS A 98 5.26 -1.41 51.04
CA LYS A 98 4.76 -0.83 52.31
C LYS A 98 4.09 -1.85 53.25
N SER A 99 4.47 -3.12 53.18
CA SER A 99 4.05 -4.17 54.13
C SER A 99 5.24 -4.70 54.91
N LEU A 100 5.26 -4.48 56.23
CA LEU A 100 6.34 -4.96 57.11
C LEU A 100 5.91 -6.25 57.80
N ASP A 101 6.82 -7.23 57.84
CA ASP A 101 6.64 -8.46 58.60
C ASP A 101 6.51 -8.15 60.11
N ALA A 102 5.50 -8.72 60.76
CA ALA A 102 5.19 -8.49 62.17
C ALA A 102 6.35 -8.87 63.11
N ASN A 103 7.19 -9.82 62.71
CA ASN A 103 8.38 -10.20 63.49
C ASN A 103 9.47 -9.12 63.47
N LEU A 104 9.59 -8.38 62.36
CA LEU A 104 10.56 -7.29 62.21
C LEU A 104 10.10 -6.07 63.02
N VAL A 105 8.79 -5.81 63.03
CA VAL A 105 8.17 -4.80 63.91
C VAL A 105 8.44 -5.13 65.38
N CYS A 106 8.22 -6.36 65.82
CA CYS A 106 8.54 -6.80 67.19
C CYS A 106 10.02 -6.67 67.56
N TYR A 107 10.94 -6.81 66.60
CA TYR A 107 12.37 -6.64 66.83
C TYR A 107 12.76 -5.17 66.93
N LEU A 108 12.22 -4.31 66.05
CA LEU A 108 12.45 -2.86 66.07
C LEU A 108 11.84 -2.21 67.32
N GLU A 109 10.67 -2.66 67.77
CA GLU A 109 10.05 -2.19 69.03
C GLU A 109 10.88 -2.50 70.28
N ARG A 110 11.79 -3.50 70.22
CA ARG A 110 12.67 -3.86 71.33
C ARG A 110 13.98 -3.08 71.37
N GLN A 111 14.33 -2.32 70.33
CA GLN A 111 15.50 -1.44 70.32
C GLN A 111 15.04 0.02 70.49
N GLU A 112 15.51 0.68 71.54
CA GLU A 112 15.33 2.13 71.69
C GLU A 112 16.20 2.87 70.67
N PHE A 113 15.67 3.12 69.48
CA PHE A 113 16.25 4.11 68.56
C PHE A 113 15.93 5.51 69.08
N THR A 114 16.93 6.19 69.65
CA THR A 114 16.82 7.60 70.05
C THR A 114 17.02 8.51 68.84
N VAL A 115 16.03 8.59 67.96
CA VAL A 115 15.94 9.72 67.01
C VAL A 115 15.43 10.92 67.82
N SER A 116 16.23 11.97 67.98
CA SER A 116 15.80 13.12 68.77
C SER A 116 14.63 13.82 68.06
N GLN A 117 13.59 14.21 68.80
CA GLN A 117 12.46 14.96 68.24
C GLN A 117 12.93 16.23 67.49
N GLU A 118 14.04 16.84 67.94
CA GLU A 118 14.66 17.99 67.29
C GLU A 118 15.13 17.69 65.86
N GLN A 119 15.73 16.52 65.61
CA GLN A 119 16.16 16.09 64.28
C GLN A 119 14.98 15.90 63.34
N LEU A 120 13.87 15.32 63.82
CA LEU A 120 12.64 15.16 63.04
C LEU A 120 12.00 16.51 62.68
N THR A 121 11.93 17.44 63.63
CA THR A 121 11.43 18.81 63.34
C THR A 121 12.33 19.56 62.37
N SER A 122 13.66 19.40 62.46
CA SER A 122 14.60 20.02 61.51
C SER A 122 14.41 19.46 60.10
N LEU A 123 14.22 18.15 59.98
CA LEU A 123 14.01 17.48 58.70
C LEU A 123 12.68 17.90 58.06
N ASN A 124 11.59 17.95 58.83
CA ASN A 124 10.29 18.40 58.33
C ASN A 124 10.34 19.86 57.85
N ASN A 125 11.00 20.76 58.58
CA ASN A 125 11.18 22.15 58.13
C ASN A 125 12.01 22.25 56.83
N GLN A 126 12.97 21.36 56.63
CA GLN A 126 13.74 21.31 55.38
C GLN A 126 12.89 20.79 54.21
N ILE A 127 12.02 19.81 54.46
CA ILE A 127 11.07 19.29 53.45
C ILE A 127 10.07 20.38 53.05
N GLU A 128 9.46 21.08 54.01
CA GLU A 128 8.52 22.17 53.72
C GLU A 128 9.16 23.28 52.88
N ARG A 129 10.38 23.72 53.23
CA ARG A 129 11.12 24.73 52.44
C ARG A 129 11.45 24.27 51.03
N ARG A 130 11.80 23.00 50.84
CA ARG A 130 12.06 22.42 49.52
C ARG A 130 10.77 22.44 48.68
N ASP A 131 9.65 22.02 49.26
CA ASP A 131 8.38 21.92 48.56
C ASP A 131 7.86 23.30 48.16
N GLU A 132 8.02 24.32 49.01
CA GLU A 132 7.73 25.72 48.67
C GLU A 132 8.60 26.24 47.51
N ALA A 133 9.91 25.96 47.54
CA ALA A 133 10.83 26.37 46.48
C ALA A 133 10.51 25.70 45.14
N LEU A 134 10.16 24.40 45.15
CA LEU A 134 9.74 23.67 43.96
C LEU A 134 8.42 24.21 43.39
N ALA A 135 7.46 24.58 44.25
CA ALA A 135 6.20 25.19 43.83
C ALA A 135 6.42 26.57 43.18
N GLN A 136 7.31 27.38 43.73
CA GLN A 136 7.66 28.68 43.16
C GLN A 136 8.35 28.51 41.79
N LEU A 137 9.29 27.59 41.67
CA LEU A 137 9.99 27.33 40.42
C LEU A 137 9.05 26.76 39.34
N ALA A 138 8.13 25.88 39.72
CA ALA A 138 7.07 25.41 38.82
C ALA A 138 6.19 26.57 38.33
N SER A 139 5.84 27.51 39.19
CA SER A 139 5.06 28.69 38.82
C SER A 139 5.82 29.62 37.86
N GLU A 140 7.11 29.85 38.08
CA GLU A 140 7.94 30.71 37.21
C GLU A 140 8.17 30.08 35.82
N LEU A 141 8.29 28.75 35.76
CA LEU A 141 8.44 27.98 34.53
C LEU A 141 7.10 27.64 33.85
N ALA A 142 5.98 28.10 34.41
CA ALA A 142 4.62 27.79 33.94
C ALA A 142 4.35 26.27 33.81
N LEU A 143 4.85 25.48 34.76
CA LEU A 143 4.68 24.04 34.83
C LEU A 143 3.51 23.67 35.74
N GLU A 144 2.86 22.55 35.45
CA GLU A 144 1.84 21.98 36.33
C GLU A 144 2.53 21.39 37.58
N ALA A 145 2.28 22.00 38.74
CA ALA A 145 3.06 21.78 39.97
C ALA A 145 3.11 20.31 40.43
N ILE A 146 2.02 19.57 40.23
CA ILE A 146 1.91 18.16 40.63
C ILE A 146 2.83 17.29 39.78
N ALA A 147 2.79 17.46 38.45
CA ALA A 147 3.62 16.69 37.52
C ALA A 147 5.12 17.01 37.68
N PHE A 148 5.45 18.26 38.02
CA PHE A 148 6.83 18.69 38.29
C PHE A 148 7.38 18.08 39.59
N SER A 149 6.55 18.04 40.65
CA SER A 149 6.93 17.47 41.94
C SER A 149 7.20 15.95 41.89
N GLU A 150 6.39 15.20 41.11
CA GLU A 150 6.59 13.75 40.94
C GLU A 150 7.87 13.45 40.15
N SER A 151 8.16 14.20 39.08
CA SER A 151 9.39 14.01 38.29
C SER A 151 10.69 14.36 39.03
N ILE A 152 10.65 15.29 39.99
CA ILE A 152 11.85 15.73 40.74
C ILE A 152 12.06 14.96 42.04
N SER A 153 11.03 14.25 42.53
CA SER A 153 11.16 13.42 43.73
C SER A 153 12.19 12.28 43.63
N SER A 154 12.66 11.97 42.43
CA SER A 154 13.73 11.01 42.13
C SER A 154 15.15 11.62 42.02
N LEU A 155 15.27 12.96 42.01
CA LEU A 155 16.56 13.63 41.91
C LEU A 155 17.17 13.74 43.32
N GLU A 156 18.04 12.79 43.63
CA GLU A 156 18.70 12.69 44.95
C GLU A 156 19.63 13.88 45.28
N THR A 157 19.95 14.76 44.32
CA THR A 157 20.79 15.95 44.55
C THR A 157 20.41 17.15 43.68
N LEU A 158 20.39 18.35 44.28
CA LEU A 158 20.22 19.64 43.60
C LEU A 158 21.31 19.91 42.53
N ASP A 159 22.48 19.27 42.67
CA ASP A 159 23.56 19.37 41.68
C ASP A 159 23.20 18.73 40.32
N ALA A 160 22.30 17.74 40.30
CA ALA A 160 21.83 17.13 39.07
C ALA A 160 20.92 18.09 38.26
N LEU A 161 20.14 18.93 38.95
CA LEU A 161 19.27 19.95 38.35
C LEU A 161 20.05 21.04 37.61
N GLU A 162 21.26 21.38 38.08
CA GLU A 162 22.12 22.38 37.45
C GLU A 162 22.70 21.86 36.11
N SER A 163 22.96 20.56 36.01
CA SER A 163 23.32 19.89 34.75
C SER A 163 22.14 19.61 33.81
N ASP A 164 20.89 19.66 34.32
CA ASP A 164 19.65 19.33 33.58
C ASP A 164 18.89 20.58 33.08
N LEU A 165 19.48 21.78 33.19
CA LEU A 165 18.87 23.02 32.71
C LEU A 165 18.48 22.98 31.22
N ASP A 166 19.26 22.28 30.38
CA ASP A 166 18.94 22.09 28.97
C ASP A 166 17.66 21.24 28.78
N ASN A 167 17.45 20.22 29.63
CA ASN A 167 16.25 19.38 29.61
C ASN A 167 15.01 20.14 30.09
N LEU A 168 15.16 21.11 31.00
CA LEU A 168 14.06 22.00 31.41
C LEU A 168 13.57 22.87 30.24
N TYR A 169 14.48 23.38 29.39
CA TYR A 169 14.08 24.14 28.21
C TYR A 169 13.28 23.29 27.22
N GLU A 170 13.69 22.05 26.99
CA GLU A 170 12.97 21.11 26.12
C GLU A 170 11.58 20.78 26.66
N LEU A 171 11.45 20.61 27.98
CA LEU A 171 10.17 20.33 28.64
C LEU A 171 9.22 21.54 28.58
N VAL A 172 9.72 22.77 28.79
CA VAL A 172 8.93 24.00 28.60
C VAL A 172 8.48 24.15 27.14
N ARG A 173 9.38 23.86 26.20
CA ARG A 173 9.06 23.86 24.76
C ARG A 173 7.98 22.82 24.43
N PHE A 174 8.07 21.62 24.99
CA PHE A 174 7.08 20.57 24.83
C PHE A 174 5.71 21.00 25.35
N ASN A 175 5.65 21.57 26.56
CA ASN A 175 4.38 22.05 27.14
C ASN A 175 3.73 23.14 26.30
N ARG A 176 4.52 24.08 25.78
CA ARG A 176 4.02 25.13 24.86
C ARG A 176 3.50 24.56 23.53
N ILE A 177 4.12 23.51 23.01
CA ILE A 177 3.63 22.83 21.79
C ILE A 177 2.34 22.05 22.11
N SER A 178 2.30 21.37 23.25
CA SER A 178 1.12 20.64 23.73
C SER A 178 -0.09 21.57 23.94
N GLU A 179 0.12 22.77 24.49
CA GLU A 179 -0.92 23.79 24.60
C GLU A 179 -1.45 24.23 23.23
N LYS A 180 -0.56 24.44 22.25
CA LYS A 180 -0.99 24.75 20.86
C LYS A 180 -1.80 23.61 20.24
N LEU A 181 -1.45 22.36 20.51
CA LEU A 181 -2.21 21.19 20.05
C LEU A 181 -3.59 21.14 20.70
N SER A 182 -3.68 21.42 22.00
CA SER A 182 -4.94 21.52 22.75
C SER A 182 -5.88 22.58 22.16
N ILE A 183 -5.37 23.76 21.80
CA ILE A 183 -6.15 24.81 21.13
C ILE A 183 -6.76 24.33 19.80
N GLN A 184 -6.10 23.40 19.11
CA GLN A 184 -6.59 22.80 17.86
C GLN A 184 -7.45 21.55 18.09
N GLY A 185 -7.76 21.19 19.34
CA GLY A 185 -8.52 20.00 19.72
C GLY A 185 -7.75 18.68 19.59
N LEU A 186 -6.42 18.72 19.64
CA LEU A 186 -5.53 17.56 19.51
C LEU A 186 -4.93 17.10 20.85
N ASP A 187 -5.65 17.29 21.96
CA ASP A 187 -5.21 16.96 23.32
C ASP A 187 -4.72 15.51 23.47
N ALA A 188 -5.44 14.58 22.84
CA ALA A 188 -5.09 13.15 22.87
C ALA A 188 -3.69 12.88 22.29
N TRP A 189 -3.25 13.67 21.30
CA TRP A 189 -1.92 13.55 20.70
C TRP A 189 -0.84 14.14 21.60
N ALA A 190 -1.14 15.22 22.33
CA ALA A 190 -0.22 15.78 23.32
C ALA A 190 0.03 14.81 24.48
N VAL A 191 -1.02 14.16 24.97
CA VAL A 191 -0.91 13.10 26.00
C VAL A 191 -0.12 11.91 25.47
N MET A 192 -0.44 11.45 24.25
CA MET A 192 0.28 10.34 23.62
C MET A 192 1.76 10.67 23.41
N ALA A 193 2.10 11.88 22.99
CA ALA A 193 3.48 12.32 22.79
C ALA A 193 4.29 12.30 24.10
N ARG A 194 3.64 12.59 25.23
CA ARG A 194 4.30 12.63 26.55
C ARG A 194 4.66 11.25 27.08
N ALA A 195 3.84 10.24 26.77
CA ALA A 195 4.06 8.85 27.15
C ALA A 195 4.62 8.00 26.00
N TRP A 196 5.20 8.64 24.99
CA TRP A 196 5.71 7.95 23.79
C TRP A 196 7.12 7.42 24.04
N ASP A 197 7.25 6.10 24.12
CA ASP A 197 8.53 5.43 24.38
C ASP A 197 9.31 5.09 23.10
N ASP A 198 8.68 5.24 21.93
CA ASP A 198 9.23 4.89 20.62
C ASP A 198 9.89 6.09 19.90
N LYS A 199 10.42 5.86 18.68
CA LYS A 199 10.99 6.92 17.86
C LYS A 199 9.98 8.06 17.56
N PRO A 200 10.33 9.34 17.72
CA PRO A 200 9.43 10.47 17.48
C PRO A 200 8.83 10.54 16.07
N GLU A 201 9.54 10.07 15.05
CA GLU A 201 9.05 10.07 13.66
C GLU A 201 7.84 9.15 13.46
N LEU A 202 7.71 8.11 14.29
CA LEU A 202 6.57 7.20 14.24
C LEU A 202 5.29 7.87 14.72
N LEU A 203 5.37 8.75 15.73
CA LEU A 203 4.22 9.51 16.20
C LEU A 203 3.68 10.44 15.10
N ALA A 204 4.57 11.13 14.39
CA ALA A 204 4.19 11.96 13.25
C ALA A 204 3.57 11.12 12.11
N THR A 205 4.15 9.95 11.82
CA THR A 205 3.63 9.03 10.81
C THR A 205 2.24 8.50 11.19
N ALA A 206 2.03 8.15 12.45
CA ALA A 206 0.74 7.70 12.97
C ALA A 206 -0.33 8.79 12.84
N PHE A 207 0.02 10.06 13.10
CA PHE A 207 -0.88 11.18 12.91
C PHE A 207 -1.30 11.33 11.44
N ILE A 208 -0.34 11.34 10.51
CA ILE A 208 -0.60 11.43 9.07
C ILE A 208 -1.49 10.27 8.60
N TYR A 209 -1.17 9.06 9.02
CA TYR A 209 -1.97 7.87 8.70
C TYR A 209 -3.41 8.00 9.22
N ARG A 210 -3.60 8.41 10.47
CA ARG A 210 -4.92 8.56 11.08
C ARG A 210 -5.73 9.65 10.38
N TYR A 211 -5.10 10.78 10.07
CA TYR A 211 -5.72 11.89 9.35
C TYR A 211 -6.23 11.46 7.97
N HIS A 212 -5.37 10.84 7.15
CA HIS A 212 -5.78 10.36 5.83
C HIS A 212 -6.80 9.22 5.89
N SER A 213 -6.65 8.30 6.85
CA SER A 213 -7.62 7.21 7.04
C SER A 213 -9.01 7.74 7.40
N GLN A 214 -9.08 8.80 8.20
CA GLN A 214 -10.35 9.44 8.54
C GLN A 214 -10.99 10.12 7.33
N LEU A 215 -10.21 10.86 6.52
CA LEU A 215 -10.70 11.47 5.29
C LEU A 215 -11.25 10.41 4.31
N VAL A 216 -10.54 9.30 4.15
CA VAL A 216 -11.01 8.17 3.34
C VAL A 216 -12.30 7.61 3.93
N SER A 217 -12.34 7.33 5.23
CA SER A 217 -13.52 6.79 5.90
C SER A 217 -14.75 7.69 5.73
N GLU A 218 -14.60 9.01 5.86
CA GLU A 218 -15.68 9.96 5.63
C GLU A 218 -16.22 9.92 4.19
N VAL A 219 -15.34 9.81 3.20
CA VAL A 219 -15.75 9.71 1.80
C VAL A 219 -16.50 8.39 1.57
N TYR A 220 -16.02 7.29 2.13
CA TYR A 220 -16.70 5.99 2.07
C TYR A 220 -18.06 5.99 2.77
N GLU A 221 -18.25 6.80 3.82
CA GLU A 221 -19.55 6.94 4.50
C GLU A 221 -20.53 7.83 3.72
N LYS A 222 -20.04 8.89 3.07
CA LYS A 222 -20.85 9.83 2.31
C LYS A 222 -21.28 9.27 0.95
N GLU A 223 -20.42 8.51 0.29
CA GLU A 223 -20.64 8.04 -1.08
C GLU A 223 -20.89 6.53 -1.13
N LEU A 224 -22.17 6.14 -1.24
CA LEU A 224 -22.60 4.74 -1.34
C LEU A 224 -21.91 4.01 -2.52
N ALA A 225 -21.71 4.71 -3.64
CA ALA A 225 -21.08 4.17 -4.83
C ALA A 225 -19.63 3.71 -4.60
N ILE A 226 -18.89 4.36 -3.70
CA ILE A 226 -17.52 3.99 -3.33
C ILE A 226 -17.56 2.87 -2.28
N LYS A 227 -18.49 2.96 -1.33
CA LYS A 227 -18.68 1.98 -0.27
C LYS A 227 -19.02 0.58 -0.77
N GLU A 228 -19.91 0.50 -1.75
CA GLU A 228 -20.39 -0.75 -2.34
C GLU A 228 -19.58 -1.15 -3.58
N PHE A 229 -18.49 -0.43 -3.90
CA PHE A 229 -17.69 -0.72 -5.06
C PHE A 229 -16.95 -2.05 -4.90
N ASP A 230 -17.45 -3.08 -5.57
CA ASP A 230 -16.75 -4.33 -5.75
C ASP A 230 -15.94 -4.27 -7.05
N ARG A 231 -14.64 -4.11 -6.91
CA ARG A 231 -13.69 -4.10 -8.02
C ARG A 231 -13.79 -5.36 -8.88
N VAL A 232 -13.98 -6.53 -8.27
CA VAL A 232 -13.99 -7.81 -8.98
C VAL A 232 -15.24 -7.92 -9.85
N GLU A 233 -16.41 -7.59 -9.32
CA GLU A 233 -17.65 -7.56 -10.09
C GLU A 233 -17.64 -6.47 -11.17
N HIS A 234 -17.03 -5.32 -10.89
CA HIS A 234 -16.87 -4.26 -11.88
C HIS A 234 -15.96 -4.70 -13.04
N GLU A 235 -14.83 -5.33 -12.76
CA GLU A 235 -13.91 -5.81 -13.81
C GLU A 235 -14.56 -6.91 -14.66
N LYS A 236 -15.29 -7.85 -14.03
CA LYS A 236 -16.10 -8.84 -14.76
C LYS A 236 -17.13 -8.18 -15.68
N SER A 237 -17.77 -7.11 -15.20
CA SER A 237 -18.76 -6.36 -15.99
C SER A 237 -18.11 -5.71 -17.22
N ILE A 238 -16.91 -5.13 -17.07
CA ILE A 238 -16.13 -4.58 -18.18
C ILE A 238 -15.74 -5.66 -19.18
N GLU A 239 -15.24 -6.80 -18.72
CA GLU A 239 -14.86 -7.93 -19.58
C GLU A 239 -16.07 -8.47 -20.35
N ARG A 240 -17.20 -8.65 -19.67
CA ARG A 240 -18.46 -9.07 -20.28
C ARG A 240 -18.93 -8.08 -21.33
N PHE A 241 -18.91 -6.78 -21.03
CA PHE A 241 -19.25 -5.74 -21.99
C PHE A 241 -18.35 -5.82 -23.22
N ARG A 242 -17.02 -5.89 -23.06
CA ARG A 242 -16.07 -6.03 -24.18
C ARG A 242 -16.33 -7.28 -25.01
N SER A 243 -16.67 -8.39 -24.38
CA SER A 243 -16.99 -9.63 -25.08
C SER A 243 -18.26 -9.49 -25.91
N ILE A 244 -19.33 -8.96 -25.32
CA ILE A 244 -20.63 -8.78 -25.99
C ILE A 244 -20.50 -7.76 -27.11
N ASP A 245 -19.79 -6.66 -26.90
CA ASP A 245 -19.53 -5.63 -27.90
C ASP A 245 -18.83 -6.19 -29.14
N LYS A 246 -17.80 -7.03 -28.95
CA LYS A 246 -17.14 -7.74 -30.06
C LYS A 246 -18.08 -8.69 -30.79
N GLN A 247 -18.90 -9.43 -30.06
CA GLN A 247 -19.88 -10.34 -30.66
C GLN A 247 -20.94 -9.57 -31.45
N LEU A 248 -21.43 -8.45 -30.91
CA LEU A 248 -22.37 -7.56 -31.58
C LEU A 248 -21.76 -6.98 -32.86
N PHE A 249 -20.48 -6.58 -32.82
CA PHE A 249 -19.78 -6.09 -34.00
C PHE A 249 -19.72 -7.15 -35.10
N SER A 250 -19.35 -8.40 -34.77
CA SER A 250 -19.36 -9.51 -35.73
C SER A 250 -20.76 -9.82 -36.26
N PHE A 251 -21.77 -9.85 -35.38
CA PHE A 251 -23.17 -10.07 -35.77
C PHE A 251 -23.67 -8.98 -36.73
N ALA A 252 -23.41 -7.71 -36.43
CA ALA A 252 -23.79 -6.58 -37.28
C ALA A 252 -23.12 -6.63 -38.66
N GLN A 253 -21.89 -7.15 -38.75
CA GLN A 253 -21.23 -7.38 -40.04
C GLN A 253 -21.95 -8.45 -40.86
N GLU A 254 -22.34 -9.57 -40.24
CA GLU A 254 -23.08 -10.64 -40.91
C GLU A 254 -24.45 -10.16 -41.38
N GLU A 255 -25.19 -9.48 -40.51
CA GLU A 255 -26.49 -8.87 -40.82
C GLU A 255 -26.39 -7.89 -41.98
N LEU A 256 -25.39 -7.01 -41.98
CA LEU A 256 -25.13 -6.06 -43.07
C LEU A 256 -24.86 -6.77 -44.41
N VAL A 257 -24.09 -7.86 -44.40
CA VAL A 257 -23.79 -8.63 -45.61
C VAL A 257 -25.04 -9.33 -46.14
N GLU A 258 -25.88 -9.88 -45.26
CA GLU A 258 -27.15 -10.49 -45.65
C GLU A 258 -28.10 -9.44 -46.26
N ASP A 259 -28.21 -8.28 -45.62
CA ASP A 259 -29.02 -7.16 -46.12
C ASP A 259 -28.55 -6.66 -47.48
N LEU A 260 -27.23 -6.53 -47.67
CA LEU A 260 -26.64 -6.15 -48.95
C LEU A 260 -26.96 -7.20 -50.02
N TYR A 261 -26.84 -8.49 -49.68
CA TYR A 261 -27.12 -9.59 -50.59
C TYR A 261 -28.59 -9.59 -51.04
N LYS A 262 -29.53 -9.38 -50.11
CA LYS A 262 -30.97 -9.26 -50.41
C LYS A 262 -31.29 -8.08 -51.32
N ARG A 263 -30.53 -6.98 -51.24
CA ARG A 263 -30.70 -5.78 -52.07
C ARG A 263 -30.04 -5.88 -53.44
N LEU A 264 -29.24 -6.91 -53.71
CA LEU A 264 -28.57 -7.05 -55.01
C LEU A 264 -29.60 -7.13 -56.14
N PRO A 265 -29.35 -6.43 -57.26
CA PRO A 265 -30.22 -6.54 -58.42
C PRO A 265 -30.15 -7.95 -59.00
N ASN A 266 -31.24 -8.42 -59.60
CA ASN A 266 -31.26 -9.70 -60.31
C ASN A 266 -30.16 -9.71 -61.41
N PRO A 267 -29.17 -10.62 -61.38
CA PRO A 267 -28.07 -10.66 -62.35
C PRO A 267 -28.49 -10.84 -63.82
N SER A 268 -29.71 -11.33 -64.04
CA SER A 268 -30.30 -11.53 -65.37
C SER A 268 -31.20 -10.38 -65.82
N ALA A 269 -31.35 -9.32 -65.02
CA ALA A 269 -32.12 -8.14 -65.38
C ALA A 269 -31.53 -7.43 -66.61
N ARG A 270 -32.41 -6.90 -67.47
CA ARG A 270 -32.03 -6.08 -68.62
C ARG A 270 -31.74 -4.64 -68.20
N GLY A 271 -31.08 -3.87 -69.07
CA GLY A 271 -30.80 -2.44 -68.84
C GLY A 271 -29.48 -2.19 -68.11
N GLU A 272 -29.53 -1.53 -66.95
CA GLU A 272 -28.33 -1.13 -66.19
C GLU A 272 -27.45 -2.32 -65.79
N VAL A 273 -28.07 -3.41 -65.34
CA VAL A 273 -27.40 -4.65 -64.93
C VAL A 273 -26.77 -5.37 -66.11
N GLU A 274 -27.45 -5.40 -67.26
CA GLU A 274 -26.91 -5.98 -68.48
C GLU A 274 -25.69 -5.20 -68.97
N THR A 275 -25.72 -3.87 -68.87
CA THR A 275 -24.59 -3.00 -69.21
C THR A 275 -23.39 -3.31 -68.31
N LEU A 276 -23.59 -3.42 -66.99
CA LEU A 276 -22.53 -3.83 -66.05
C LEU A 276 -21.98 -5.21 -66.36
N ARG A 277 -22.84 -6.20 -66.61
CA ARG A 277 -22.42 -7.57 -66.96
C ARG A 277 -21.58 -7.60 -68.23
N ARG A 278 -21.95 -6.81 -69.25
CA ARG A 278 -21.15 -6.67 -70.49
C ARG A 278 -19.78 -6.06 -70.18
N GLU A 279 -19.72 -5.04 -69.33
CA GLU A 279 -18.45 -4.42 -68.93
C GLU A 279 -17.57 -5.36 -68.09
N PHE A 280 -18.13 -6.17 -67.20
CA PHE A 280 -17.37 -7.16 -66.40
C PHE A 280 -16.76 -8.27 -67.25
N ASN A 281 -17.38 -8.64 -68.37
CA ASN A 281 -16.87 -9.66 -69.28
C ASN A 281 -15.80 -9.14 -70.26
N LYS A 282 -15.56 -7.83 -70.32
CA LYS A 282 -14.50 -7.26 -71.15
C LYS A 282 -13.14 -7.44 -70.48
N LYS A 283 -12.10 -7.67 -71.29
CA LYS A 283 -10.69 -7.66 -70.83
C LYS A 283 -9.96 -6.33 -71.09
N ARG A 284 -10.48 -5.53 -72.03
CA ARG A 284 -9.92 -4.25 -72.50
C ARG A 284 -11.05 -3.37 -73.04
N ARG A 285 -10.80 -2.07 -73.19
CA ARG A 285 -11.78 -1.06 -73.71
C ARG A 285 -13.07 -1.00 -72.87
N HIS A 286 -12.91 -0.94 -71.55
CA HIS A 286 -14.01 -0.67 -70.65
C HIS A 286 -14.58 0.74 -70.87
N LEU A 287 -15.85 0.93 -70.54
CA LEU A 287 -16.45 2.25 -70.51
C LEU A 287 -15.72 3.15 -69.50
N PRO A 288 -15.50 4.44 -69.82
CA PRO A 288 -15.04 5.42 -68.83
C PRO A 288 -15.98 5.45 -67.63
N ILE A 289 -15.44 5.57 -66.42
CA ILE A 289 -16.19 5.52 -65.15
C ILE A 289 -17.40 6.46 -65.16
N ARG A 290 -17.21 7.70 -65.64
CA ARG A 290 -18.30 8.70 -65.75
C ARG A 290 -19.47 8.18 -66.60
N ARG A 291 -19.19 7.60 -67.78
CA ARG A 291 -20.23 7.05 -68.65
C ARG A 291 -20.90 5.82 -68.05
N LEU A 292 -20.11 4.99 -67.35
CA LEU A 292 -20.63 3.82 -66.66
C LEU A 292 -21.59 4.21 -65.53
N LEU A 293 -21.21 5.19 -64.71
CA LEU A 293 -22.06 5.70 -63.62
C LEU A 293 -23.34 6.37 -64.14
N ASN A 294 -23.28 7.07 -65.27
CA ASN A 294 -24.49 7.63 -65.88
C ASN A 294 -25.43 6.57 -66.46
N SER A 295 -24.89 5.48 -67.00
CA SER A 295 -25.69 4.44 -67.67
C SER A 295 -26.17 3.33 -66.74
N SER A 296 -25.48 3.12 -65.61
CA SER A 296 -25.74 2.01 -64.67
C SER A 296 -25.69 2.45 -63.19
N GLY A 297 -25.90 3.73 -62.90
CA GLY A 297 -25.68 4.31 -61.57
C GLY A 297 -26.52 3.67 -60.46
N ARG A 298 -27.80 3.37 -60.72
CA ARG A 298 -28.69 2.76 -59.71
C ARG A 298 -28.28 1.33 -59.42
N ALA A 299 -27.94 0.56 -60.45
CA ALA A 299 -27.43 -0.79 -60.27
C ALA A 299 -26.09 -0.79 -59.51
N ILE A 300 -25.19 0.14 -59.81
CA ILE A 300 -23.92 0.30 -59.07
C ILE A 300 -24.19 0.63 -57.60
N GLN A 301 -25.09 1.56 -57.31
CA GLN A 301 -25.42 1.97 -55.94
C GLN A 301 -26.08 0.84 -55.13
N GLN A 302 -26.90 -0.01 -55.76
CA GLN A 302 -27.44 -1.21 -55.10
C GLN A 302 -26.34 -2.22 -54.76
N ILE A 303 -25.36 -2.42 -55.64
CA ILE A 303 -24.24 -3.35 -55.42
C ILE A 303 -23.21 -2.76 -54.43
N LYS A 304 -22.99 -1.44 -54.49
CA LYS A 304 -22.03 -0.69 -53.68
C LYS A 304 -22.70 0.59 -53.17
N PRO A 305 -23.40 0.56 -52.02
CA PRO A 305 -24.14 1.71 -51.52
C PRO A 305 -23.25 2.83 -50.98
N VAL A 306 -22.00 2.53 -50.62
CA VAL A 306 -21.05 3.49 -50.06
C VAL A 306 -20.00 3.85 -51.10
N PHE A 307 -19.87 5.16 -51.36
CA PHE A 307 -18.90 5.72 -52.29
C PHE A 307 -17.85 6.49 -51.47
N MET A 308 -16.57 6.16 -51.65
CA MET A 308 -15.44 6.90 -51.08
C MET A 308 -14.73 7.64 -52.21
N MET A 309 -14.82 8.96 -52.23
CA MET A 309 -14.29 9.79 -53.31
C MET A 309 -13.75 11.12 -52.77
N SER A 310 -12.68 11.63 -53.38
CA SER A 310 -12.25 13.01 -53.14
C SER A 310 -13.22 14.00 -53.82
N PRO A 311 -13.28 15.26 -53.37
CA PRO A 311 -14.11 16.29 -54.00
C PRO A 311 -13.91 16.39 -55.53
N MET A 312 -12.65 16.33 -55.98
CA MET A 312 -12.31 16.34 -57.41
C MET A 312 -12.88 15.13 -58.17
N SER A 313 -12.84 13.95 -57.56
CA SER A 313 -13.41 12.74 -58.16
C SER A 313 -14.93 12.82 -58.31
N ILE A 314 -15.62 13.44 -57.34
CA ILE A 314 -17.07 13.67 -57.41
C ILE A 314 -17.40 14.54 -58.63
N ALA A 315 -16.73 15.69 -58.79
CA ALA A 315 -16.93 16.58 -59.93
C ALA A 315 -16.59 15.93 -61.29
N THR A 316 -15.59 15.05 -61.31
CA THR A 316 -15.14 14.39 -62.54
C THR A 316 -16.09 13.28 -62.99
N TYR A 317 -16.55 12.44 -62.06
CA TYR A 317 -17.22 11.18 -62.38
C TYR A 317 -18.73 11.17 -62.17
N LEU A 318 -19.27 12.01 -61.28
CA LEU A 318 -20.71 12.04 -60.98
C LEU A 318 -21.36 13.22 -61.69
N GLU A 319 -22.23 12.95 -62.67
CA GLU A 319 -23.02 14.00 -63.32
C GLU A 319 -24.17 14.48 -62.45
N PRO A 320 -24.51 15.79 -62.47
CA PRO A 320 -25.62 16.32 -61.69
C PRO A 320 -26.91 15.53 -61.96
N GLY A 321 -27.60 15.10 -60.89
CA GLY A 321 -28.85 14.33 -60.99
C GLY A 321 -28.72 12.86 -61.39
N SER A 322 -27.53 12.32 -61.63
CA SER A 322 -27.38 10.89 -61.98
C SER A 322 -27.43 9.96 -60.77
N ILE A 323 -26.88 10.39 -59.63
CA ILE A 323 -26.82 9.63 -58.37
C ILE A 323 -27.03 10.60 -57.20
N GLU A 324 -27.85 10.18 -56.25
CA GLU A 324 -28.16 10.86 -54.98
C GLU A 324 -27.83 9.93 -53.81
N PHE A 325 -27.55 10.50 -52.65
CA PHE A 325 -27.19 9.80 -51.42
C PHE A 325 -28.08 10.25 -50.28
N ASP A 326 -28.43 9.32 -49.39
CA ASP A 326 -29.17 9.67 -48.16
C ASP A 326 -28.26 10.42 -47.18
N LEU A 327 -26.95 10.13 -47.18
CA LEU A 327 -25.97 10.70 -46.29
C LEU A 327 -24.64 10.99 -47.01
N VAL A 328 -24.09 12.18 -46.76
CA VAL A 328 -22.75 12.59 -47.18
C VAL A 328 -21.93 12.88 -45.93
N ILE A 329 -20.74 12.28 -45.84
CA ILE A 329 -19.82 12.48 -44.72
C ILE A 329 -18.55 13.12 -45.26
N PHE A 330 -18.19 14.27 -44.72
CA PHE A 330 -16.87 14.86 -44.89
C PHE A 330 -16.00 14.47 -43.72
N ASP A 331 -14.96 13.69 -43.99
CA ASP A 331 -13.86 13.48 -43.05
C ASP A 331 -12.75 14.51 -43.34
N GLU A 332 -12.00 14.91 -42.32
CA GLU A 332 -11.01 15.99 -42.38
C GLU A 332 -11.55 17.29 -43.03
N ALA A 333 -12.78 17.66 -42.71
CA ALA A 333 -13.50 18.75 -43.37
C ALA A 333 -12.87 20.14 -43.21
N SER A 334 -11.94 20.32 -42.27
CA SER A 334 -11.12 21.54 -42.17
C SER A 334 -10.18 21.72 -43.36
N GLN A 335 -9.84 20.64 -44.08
CA GLN A 335 -8.96 20.66 -45.25
C GLN A 335 -9.72 20.71 -46.59
N VAL A 336 -11.05 20.69 -46.58
CA VAL A 336 -11.86 20.73 -47.81
C VAL A 336 -12.42 22.13 -48.04
N LYS A 337 -12.14 22.72 -49.21
CA LYS A 337 -12.69 24.02 -49.58
C LYS A 337 -14.19 23.95 -49.80
N VAL A 338 -14.89 25.03 -49.46
CA VAL A 338 -16.35 25.13 -49.64
C VAL A 338 -16.76 24.87 -51.09
N ALA A 339 -16.06 25.48 -52.05
CA ALA A 339 -16.33 25.31 -53.48
C ALA A 339 -16.20 23.86 -53.96
N ASP A 340 -15.20 23.13 -53.45
CA ASP A 340 -14.97 21.74 -53.81
C ASP A 340 -16.01 20.81 -53.17
N GLY A 341 -16.48 21.15 -51.96
CA GLY A 341 -17.48 20.39 -51.21
C GLY A 341 -18.91 20.50 -51.71
N LEU A 342 -19.26 21.64 -52.32
CA LEU A 342 -20.65 21.96 -52.68
C LEU A 342 -21.29 20.88 -53.56
N GLY A 343 -20.53 20.35 -54.53
CA GLY A 343 -21.03 19.30 -55.43
C GLY A 343 -21.37 17.97 -54.74
N ALA A 344 -20.73 17.69 -53.59
CA ALA A 344 -21.05 16.53 -52.77
C ALA A 344 -22.27 16.81 -51.88
N ILE A 345 -22.32 17.99 -51.25
CA ILE A 345 -23.45 18.42 -50.40
C ILE A 345 -24.77 18.36 -51.17
N LEU A 346 -24.81 18.87 -52.40
CA LEU A 346 -26.02 18.89 -53.23
C LEU A 346 -26.57 17.51 -53.61
N ARG A 347 -25.79 16.44 -53.42
CA ARG A 347 -26.22 15.07 -53.68
C ARG A 347 -26.69 14.34 -52.43
N GLY A 348 -26.47 14.90 -51.25
CA GLY A 348 -26.85 14.32 -49.98
C GLY A 348 -28.19 14.87 -49.48
N LYS A 349 -29.02 14.01 -48.91
CA LYS A 349 -30.19 14.46 -48.12
C LYS A 349 -29.77 14.96 -46.74
N GLN A 350 -28.71 14.37 -46.18
CA GLN A 350 -28.10 14.74 -44.91
C GLN A 350 -26.58 14.87 -45.07
N VAL A 351 -25.98 15.77 -44.29
CA VAL A 351 -24.53 16.02 -44.30
C VAL A 351 -23.99 15.92 -42.89
N ILE A 352 -22.92 15.15 -42.71
CA ILE A 352 -22.11 15.10 -41.50
C ILE A 352 -20.74 15.67 -41.84
N VAL A 353 -20.26 16.58 -41.00
CA VAL A 353 -18.97 17.25 -41.15
C VAL A 353 -18.10 16.88 -39.96
N VAL A 354 -17.01 16.17 -40.21
CA VAL A 354 -16.03 15.75 -39.20
C VAL A 354 -14.71 16.44 -39.50
N GLY A 355 -14.14 17.09 -38.50
CA GLY A 355 -12.86 17.77 -38.62
C GLY A 355 -12.46 18.45 -37.33
N ASP A 356 -11.29 19.09 -37.35
CA ASP A 356 -10.75 19.85 -36.23
C ASP A 356 -10.45 21.28 -36.69
N THR A 357 -10.98 22.25 -35.95
CA THR A 357 -10.80 23.68 -36.20
C THR A 357 -9.37 24.15 -35.99
N LYS A 358 -8.57 23.40 -35.22
CA LYS A 358 -7.16 23.70 -34.95
C LYS A 358 -6.20 23.07 -35.96
N GLN A 359 -6.68 22.18 -36.82
CA GLN A 359 -5.86 21.62 -37.89
C GLN A 359 -5.69 22.63 -39.04
N MET A 360 -4.66 22.40 -39.87
CA MET A 360 -4.34 23.33 -40.95
C MET A 360 -5.52 23.49 -41.93
N PRO A 361 -5.82 24.72 -42.35
CA PRO A 361 -6.84 24.99 -43.37
C PRO A 361 -6.38 24.46 -44.75
N PRO A 362 -7.28 24.43 -45.75
CA PRO A 362 -6.96 23.91 -47.08
C PRO A 362 -5.81 24.70 -47.70
N THR A 363 -4.89 24.02 -48.38
CA THR A 363 -3.73 24.70 -48.99
C THR A 363 -4.19 25.60 -50.15
N ASN A 364 -4.02 26.91 -50.00
CA ASN A 364 -4.40 27.91 -51.02
C ASN A 364 -3.28 28.10 -52.06
N PHE A 365 -3.12 27.15 -52.99
CA PHE A 365 -2.09 27.20 -54.04
C PHE A 365 -2.29 28.32 -55.08
N PHE A 366 -3.54 28.80 -55.27
CA PHE A 366 -3.90 29.79 -56.29
C PHE A 366 -4.31 31.17 -55.74
N GLY A 367 -4.57 31.30 -54.43
CA GLY A 367 -5.06 32.56 -53.84
C GLY A 367 -4.01 33.68 -53.81
N ARG A 368 -2.71 33.35 -53.87
CA ARG A 368 -1.63 34.34 -53.87
C ARG A 368 -1.42 35.08 -55.18
N GLN A 369 -2.02 34.63 -56.29
CA GLN A 369 -1.82 35.25 -57.61
C GLN A 369 -2.92 36.26 -57.99
N PHE A 370 -3.96 36.38 -57.17
CA PHE A 370 -5.05 37.36 -57.32
C PHE A 370 -5.15 38.27 -56.08
N THR A 371 -4.04 38.91 -55.69
CA THR A 371 -4.15 40.16 -54.91
C THR A 371 -4.52 41.26 -55.90
N LEU A 372 -5.81 41.42 -56.15
CA LEU A 372 -6.33 42.63 -56.78
C LEU A 372 -6.16 43.76 -55.75
N ASP A 373 -5.34 44.75 -56.08
CA ASP A 373 -5.31 46.03 -55.37
C ASP A 373 -6.71 46.67 -55.48
N GLY A 374 -7.40 46.85 -54.35
CA GLY A 374 -8.67 47.57 -54.33
C GLY A 374 -9.50 47.28 -53.09
N GLU A 375 -10.00 48.36 -52.48
CA GLU A 375 -10.80 48.49 -51.25
C GLU A 375 -12.15 47.70 -51.23
N GLU A 376 -12.35 46.70 -52.09
CA GLU A 376 -13.54 45.83 -52.14
C GLU A 376 -13.39 44.53 -51.33
N ALA A 377 -12.20 44.23 -50.80
CA ALA A 377 -11.95 42.99 -50.05
C ALA A 377 -12.63 42.95 -48.65
N GLU A 378 -12.90 44.10 -48.03
CA GLU A 378 -13.49 44.18 -46.68
C GLU A 378 -15.02 43.91 -46.63
N LEU A 379 -15.69 43.81 -47.78
CA LEU A 379 -17.16 43.64 -47.84
C LEU A 379 -17.63 42.18 -48.04
N SER A 380 -16.71 41.23 -48.24
CA SER A 380 -17.06 39.82 -48.44
C SER A 380 -16.97 39.05 -47.12
N LEU A 381 -18.06 39.03 -46.35
CA LEU A 381 -18.27 38.13 -45.19
C LEU A 381 -18.04 36.63 -45.52
N THR A 382 -17.92 36.28 -46.81
CA THR A 382 -17.67 34.93 -47.33
C THR A 382 -16.23 34.67 -47.77
N ALA A 383 -15.35 35.68 -47.80
CA ALA A 383 -13.95 35.51 -48.21
C ALA A 383 -13.11 34.76 -47.15
N ASP A 384 -13.50 34.83 -45.87
CA ASP A 384 -12.77 34.21 -44.75
C ASP A 384 -13.19 32.75 -44.48
N ILE A 385 -14.25 32.26 -45.13
CA ILE A 385 -14.72 30.88 -44.93
C ILE A 385 -13.98 29.96 -45.91
N GLU A 386 -12.77 29.58 -45.54
CA GLU A 386 -11.91 28.76 -46.41
C GLU A 386 -12.36 27.29 -46.51
N SER A 387 -13.02 26.75 -45.48
CA SER A 387 -13.34 25.31 -45.38
C SER A 387 -14.81 25.01 -45.10
N ILE A 388 -15.24 23.78 -45.45
CA ILE A 388 -16.58 23.27 -45.14
C ILE A 388 -16.82 23.29 -43.63
N LEU A 389 -15.84 22.88 -42.83
CA LEU A 389 -15.96 22.91 -41.37
C LEU A 389 -16.24 24.34 -40.87
N GLY A 390 -15.47 25.32 -41.35
CA GLY A 390 -15.67 26.73 -41.00
C GLY A 390 -17.07 27.23 -41.40
N MET A 391 -17.55 26.84 -42.58
CA MET A 391 -18.88 27.24 -43.06
C MET A 391 -20.02 26.75 -42.17
N PHE A 392 -19.97 25.48 -41.76
CA PHE A 392 -20.99 24.88 -40.90
C PHE A 392 -20.98 25.50 -39.50
N LEU A 393 -19.79 25.71 -38.93
CA LEU A 393 -19.62 26.38 -37.64
C LEU A 393 -20.14 27.83 -37.67
N ALA A 394 -19.78 28.60 -38.69
CA ALA A 394 -20.26 29.98 -38.87
C ALA A 394 -21.79 30.03 -39.04
N SER A 395 -22.39 28.99 -39.60
CA SER A 395 -23.84 28.85 -39.76
C SER A 395 -24.56 28.45 -38.45
N GLY A 396 -23.84 28.21 -37.36
CA GLY A 396 -24.42 27.83 -36.07
C GLY A 396 -25.00 26.41 -36.02
N THR A 397 -24.49 25.50 -36.87
CA THR A 397 -24.98 24.12 -36.87
C THR A 397 -24.65 23.38 -35.56
N PRO A 398 -25.50 22.45 -35.09
CA PRO A 398 -25.21 21.68 -33.88
C PRO A 398 -23.87 20.95 -33.97
N GLU A 399 -23.00 21.19 -33.00
CA GLU A 399 -21.68 20.58 -32.91
C GLU A 399 -21.55 19.65 -31.69
N ARG A 400 -20.65 18.66 -31.78
CA ARG A 400 -20.29 17.81 -30.65
C ARG A 400 -18.80 17.50 -30.69
N MET A 401 -18.08 18.01 -29.69
CA MET A 401 -16.65 17.73 -29.52
C MET A 401 -16.43 16.33 -28.95
N LEU A 402 -15.57 15.54 -29.59
CA LEU A 402 -15.12 14.26 -29.07
C LEU A 402 -14.11 14.50 -27.92
N LYS A 403 -14.42 14.01 -26.72
CA LYS A 403 -13.67 14.35 -25.49
C LYS A 403 -12.43 13.50 -25.25
N TRP A 404 -12.35 12.34 -25.88
CA TRP A 404 -11.33 11.33 -25.58
C TRP A 404 -10.39 11.16 -26.75
N HIS A 405 -9.09 11.23 -26.47
CA HIS A 405 -8.05 10.93 -27.44
C HIS A 405 -7.45 9.55 -27.14
N TYR A 406 -7.42 8.68 -28.15
CA TYR A 406 -6.98 7.28 -28.01
C TYR A 406 -5.59 7.00 -28.58
N ARG A 407 -4.91 8.02 -29.14
CA ARG A 407 -3.65 7.84 -29.89
C ARG A 407 -2.39 8.20 -29.11
N SER A 408 -2.53 8.90 -27.99
CA SER A 408 -1.41 9.31 -27.13
C SER A 408 -1.60 8.71 -25.74
N VAL A 409 -0.53 8.18 -25.17
CA VAL A 409 -0.53 7.80 -23.75
C VAL A 409 -0.77 9.07 -22.95
N MET A 410 -1.86 9.10 -22.19
CA MET A 410 -2.11 10.18 -21.24
C MET A 410 -1.03 10.03 -20.16
N SER A 411 -0.02 10.91 -20.17
CA SER A 411 0.86 11.06 -19.01
C SER A 411 0.01 11.66 -17.90
N LEU A 412 -0.46 10.81 -17.00
CA LEU A 412 -1.07 11.23 -15.74
C LEU A 412 -0.02 11.91 -14.85
#